data_AF-A0A953WWL7-F1
#
_entry.id   AF-A0A953WWL7-F1
#
_cell.length_a   1.000
_cell.length_b   1.000
_cell.length_c   1.000
_cell.angle_alpha   90.00
_cell.angle_beta   90.00
_cell.angle_gamma   90.00
#
_symmetry.space_group_name_H-M   'P 1'
#
loop_
_entity.id
_entity.type
_entity.pdbx_description
1 polymer ?
#
loop_
_entity_poly.entity_id
_entity_poly.type
_entity_poly.pdbx_seq_one_letter_code
_entity_poly.pdbx_strand_id
1 'polypeptide(L)' 'MQADPPAPEWRLAIHGGAGVIKRGSMTPEREAEFIAGLTEALEAGAAVLREGGSAVDAVQAAVIPMENNPIFNAGKGAV' A
#
# COMPACT_ATOMS: atom_id res chain seq x y z
N MET A 1 14.06 -36.19 11.28
CA MET A 1 14.03 -34.72 11.27
C MET A 1 13.10 -34.32 10.14
N GLN A 2 11.89 -33.88 10.47
CA GLN A 2 10.92 -33.42 9.49
C GLN A 2 11.22 -31.94 9.25
N ALA A 3 11.50 -31.56 8.00
CA ALA A 3 11.76 -30.16 7.67
C ALA A 3 10.46 -29.37 7.81
N ASP A 4 10.54 -28.17 8.39
CA ASP A 4 9.41 -27.24 8.45
C ASP A 4 8.91 -26.92 7.04
N PRO A 5 7.58 -26.79 6.84
CA PRO A 5 7.04 -26.36 5.55
C PRO A 5 7.61 -24.98 5.19
N PRO A 6 7.79 -24.69 3.88
CA PRO A 6 8.25 -23.39 3.44
C PRO A 6 7.29 -22.30 3.95
N ALA A 7 7.86 -21.15 4.33
CA ALA A 7 7.06 -20.00 4.74
C ALA A 7 5.96 -19.73 3.70
N PRO A 8 4.72 -19.44 4.13
CA PRO A 8 3.61 -19.24 3.21
C PRO A 8 3.94 -18.15 2.21
N GLU A 9 3.77 -18.45 0.93
CA GLU A 9 3.97 -17.49 -0.13
C GLU A 9 2.82 -16.49 -0.11
N TRP A 10 3.10 -15.25 0.32
CA TRP A 10 2.11 -14.19 0.34
C TRP A 10 2.20 -13.30 -0.91
N ARG A 11 1.08 -12.63 -1.18
CA ARG A 11 0.96 -11.56 -2.18
C ARG A 11 0.14 -10.44 -1.57
N LEU A 12 0.60 -9.21 -1.75
CA LEU A 12 -0.09 -8.00 -1.32
C LEU A 12 -0.22 -7.06 -2.52
N ALA A 13 -1.41 -6.50 -2.71
CA ALA A 13 -1.69 -5.50 -3.71
C ALA A 13 -2.48 -4.36 -3.06
N ILE A 14 -2.21 -3.14 -3.49
CA ILE A 14 -2.86 -1.91 -3.02
C ILE A 14 -3.28 -1.05 -4.21
N HIS A 15 -4.26 -0.16 -4.04
CA HIS A 15 -4.60 0.85 -5.04
C HIS A 15 -5.00 2.18 -4.38
N GLY A 16 -4.55 3.31 -4.94
CA GLY A 16 -4.93 4.65 -4.50
C GLY A 16 -6.24 5.17 -5.09
N GLY A 17 -6.95 4.35 -5.87
CA GLY A 17 -8.20 4.70 -6.57
C GLY A 17 -8.08 4.55 -8.09
N ALA A 18 -9.22 4.45 -8.77
CA ALA A 18 -9.32 4.40 -10.23
C ALA A 18 -10.25 5.50 -10.74
N GLY A 19 -9.94 6.12 -11.87
CA GLY A 19 -10.73 7.22 -12.44
C GLY A 19 -10.08 7.85 -13.67
N VAL A 20 -10.65 8.98 -14.15
CA VAL A 20 -10.10 9.73 -15.30
C VAL A 20 -8.89 10.55 -14.85
N ILE A 21 -7.73 9.90 -14.71
CA ILE A 21 -6.45 10.58 -14.55
C ILE A 21 -6.02 11.04 -15.95
N LYS A 22 -6.30 12.30 -16.31
CA LYS A 22 -5.81 12.85 -17.57
C LYS A 22 -4.27 12.87 -17.49
N ARG A 23 -3.57 12.18 -18.41
CA ARG A 23 -2.10 12.18 -18.43
C ARG A 23 -1.51 13.59 -18.43
N GLY A 24 -2.18 14.55 -19.08
CA GLY A 24 -1.75 15.95 -19.11
C GLY A 24 -1.85 16.70 -17.77
N SER A 25 -2.50 16.15 -16.74
CA SER A 25 -2.56 16.71 -15.38
C SER A 25 -1.60 16.02 -14.39
N MET A 26 -0.79 15.07 -14.86
CA MET A 26 0.22 14.39 -14.06
C MET A 26 1.59 14.99 -14.34
N THR A 27 2.12 15.75 -13.40
CA THR A 27 3.51 16.22 -13.47
C THR A 27 4.44 15.14 -12.89
N PRO A 28 5.74 15.13 -13.24
CA PRO A 28 6.70 14.20 -12.67
C PRO A 28 6.76 14.26 -11.13
N GLU A 29 6.60 15.45 -10.56
CA GLU A 29 6.60 15.64 -9.11
C GLU A 29 5.38 14.97 -8.47
N ARG A 30 4.20 15.17 -9.05
CA ARG A 30 2.96 14.55 -8.55
C ARG A 30 2.97 13.04 -8.72
N GLU A 31 3.53 12.54 -9.81
CA GLU A 31 3.74 11.10 -10.02
C GLU A 31 4.69 10.53 -8.96
N ALA A 32 5.80 11.22 -8.66
CA ALA A 32 6.73 10.82 -7.62
C ALA A 32 6.07 10.80 -6.22
N GLU A 33 5.21 11.76 -5.90
CA GLU A 33 4.43 11.78 -4.66
C GLU A 33 3.49 10.57 -4.55
N PHE A 34 2.77 10.23 -5.64
CA PHE A 34 1.91 9.04 -5.67
C PHE A 34 2.71 7.74 -5.50
N ILE A 35 3.83 7.61 -6.22
CA ILE A 35 4.70 6.43 -6.11
C ILE A 35 5.24 6.31 -4.68
N ALA A 36 5.75 7.40 -4.10
CA ALA A 36 6.26 7.39 -2.73
C ALA A 36 5.19 6.96 -1.71
N GLY A 37 3.97 7.51 -1.81
CA GLY A 37 2.87 7.13 -0.92
C GLY A 37 2.43 5.67 -1.07
N LEU A 38 2.37 5.15 -2.31
CA LEU A 38 2.07 3.74 -2.55
C LEU A 38 3.20 2.83 -2.06
N THR A 39 4.46 3.20 -2.25
CA THR A 39 5.61 2.43 -1.74
C THR A 39 5.60 2.36 -0.21
N GLU A 40 5.37 3.48 0.47
CA GLU A 40 5.27 3.51 1.95
C GLU A 40 4.16 2.56 2.45
N ALA A 41 2.97 2.65 1.86
CA ALA A 41 1.84 1.80 2.21
C ALA A 41 2.11 0.31 1.95
N LEU A 42 2.68 -0.01 0.80
CA LEU A 42 3.00 -1.38 0.43
C LEU A 42 4.04 -1.98 1.39
N GLU A 43 5.07 -1.22 1.74
CA GLU A 43 6.10 -1.67 2.67
C GLU A 43 5.58 -1.87 4.10
N ALA A 44 4.66 -1.03 4.56
CA ALA A 44 4.01 -1.19 5.85
C ALA A 44 3.24 -2.52 5.94
N GLY A 45 2.42 -2.84 4.93
CA GLY A 45 1.71 -4.12 4.88
C GLY A 45 2.64 -5.32 4.66
N ALA A 46 3.66 -5.18 3.80
CA ALA A 46 4.64 -6.22 3.55
C ALA A 46 5.47 -6.53 4.80
N ALA A 47 5.76 -5.55 5.66
CA ALA A 47 6.45 -5.77 6.93
C ALA A 47 5.70 -6.72 7.84
N VAL A 48 4.39 -6.53 7.98
CA VAL A 48 3.54 -7.44 8.76
C VAL A 48 3.60 -8.87 8.22
N LEU A 49 3.51 -9.05 6.90
CA LEU A 49 3.58 -10.37 6.28
C LEU A 49 4.97 -11.02 6.41
N ARG A 50 6.05 -10.23 6.27
CA ARG A 50 7.44 -10.68 6.49
C ARG A 50 7.67 -11.19 7.91
N GLU A 51 6.96 -10.62 8.89
CA GLU A 51 7.03 -11.00 10.31
C GLU A 51 6.07 -12.14 10.68
N GLY A 52 5.33 -12.69 9.72
CA GLY A 52 4.36 -13.78 9.96
C GLY A 52 3.01 -13.32 10.52
N GLY A 53 2.71 -12.02 10.44
CA GLY A 53 1.42 -11.45 10.82
C GLY A 53 0.28 -11.86 9.88
N SER A 54 -0.96 -11.58 10.29
CA SER A 54 -2.13 -11.99 9.53
C SER A 54 -2.35 -11.12 8.29
N ALA A 55 -3.11 -11.64 7.32
CA ALA A 55 -3.54 -10.86 6.15
C ALA A 55 -4.37 -9.63 6.56
N VAL A 56 -5.16 -9.71 7.64
CA VAL A 56 -5.96 -8.59 8.15
C VAL A 56 -5.07 -7.50 8.72
N ASP A 57 -4.06 -7.87 9.50
CA ASP A 57 -3.10 -6.90 10.06
C ASP A 57 -2.30 -6.23 8.94
N ALA A 58 -1.92 -6.98 7.90
CA ALA A 58 -1.17 -6.46 6.76
C ALA A 58 -1.97 -5.43 5.94
N VAL A 59 -3.24 -5.71 5.64
CA VAL A 59 -4.07 -4.74 4.90
C VAL A 59 -4.37 -3.50 5.76
N GLN A 60 -4.56 -3.67 7.07
CA GLN A 60 -4.72 -2.54 7.98
C GLN A 60 -3.45 -1.67 8.00
N ALA A 61 -2.28 -2.28 8.15
CA ALA A 61 -0.99 -1.58 8.14
C ALA A 61 -0.72 -0.86 6.82
N ALA A 62 -1.19 -1.40 5.68
CA ALA A 62 -1.08 -0.73 4.39
C ALA A 62 -2.08 0.43 4.21
N VAL A 63 -3.32 0.31 4.70
CA VAL A 63 -4.35 1.34 4.51
C VAL A 63 -4.10 2.57 5.39
N ILE A 64 -3.62 2.41 6.62
CA ILE A 64 -3.35 3.54 7.55
C ILE A 64 -2.47 4.65 6.95
N PRO A 65 -1.29 4.38 6.35
CA PRO A 65 -0.49 5.43 5.72
C PRO A 65 -1.19 6.03 4.49
N MET A 66 -2.02 5.26 3.77
CA MET A 66 -2.82 5.80 2.66
C MET A 66 -3.89 6.79 3.16
N GLU A 67 -4.60 6.49 4.25
CA GLU A 67 -5.58 7.40 4.87
C GLU A 67 -4.92 8.65 5.48
N ASN A 68 -3.68 8.52 5.93
CA ASN A 68 -2.91 9.63 6.49
C ASN A 68 -2.27 10.51 5.42
N ASN A 69 -2.12 10.01 4.19
CA ASN A 69 -1.53 10.75 3.09
C ASN A 69 -2.61 11.55 2.35
N PRO A 70 -2.56 12.90 2.37
CA PRO A 70 -3.60 13.75 1.78
C PRO A 70 -3.70 13.65 0.25
N ILE A 71 -2.75 13.00 -0.43
CA ILE A 71 -2.82 12.80 -1.88
C ILE A 71 -3.89 11.77 -2.29
N PHE A 72 -4.25 10.87 -1.38
CA PHE A 72 -5.27 9.85 -1.62
C PHE A 72 -6.62 10.30 -1.09
N ASN A 73 -7.67 9.94 -1.82
CA ASN A 73 -9.05 10.21 -1.40
C ASN A 73 -9.50 9.19 -0.34
N ALA A 74 -8.94 9.31 0.85
CA ALA A 74 -9.30 8.54 2.04
C ALA A 74 -8.82 9.32 3.28
N GLY A 75 -9.51 9.17 4.42
CA GLY A 75 -9.08 9.80 5.68
C GLY A 75 -8.82 11.31 5.55
N LYS A 76 -7.56 11.72 5.72
CA LYS A 76 -7.14 13.13 5.69
C LYS A 76 -7.32 13.81 4.33
N GLY A 77 -7.37 13.04 3.23
CA GLY A 77 -7.58 13.55 1.86
C GLY A 77 -8.99 13.32 1.32
N ALA A 78 -9.97 12.99 2.18
CA ALA A 78 -11.33 12.68 1.76
C ALA A 78 -12.03 13.85 1.03
N VAL A 79 -12.85 13.51 0.03
CA VAL A 79 -13.68 14.44 -0.78
C VAL A 79 -15.18 14.18 -0.67
#